data_AF-A0A378CCH6-F1
#
_entry.id   AF-A0A378CCH6-F1
#
_cell.length_a   1.000
_cell.length_b   1.000
_cell.length_c   1.000
_cell.angle_alpha   90.00
_cell.angle_beta   90.00
_cell.angle_gamma   90.00
#
_symmetry.space_group_name_H-M   'P 1'
#
loop_
_entity.id
_entity.type
_entity.pdbx_description
1 polymer ?
#
loop_
_entity_poly.entity_id
_entity_poly.type
_entity_poly.pdbx_seq_one_letter_code
_entity_poly.pdbx_strand_id
1 'polypeptide(L)'
;MFLSEPEWQAVLLSLKVSSLAVALSLPFGIFFSWLLVRRTFPGKALLDSILHLPLVLPPVVVGYLLLVAMGGAGLLAAGCMTGSASALLLAGAGRCWRRR
;
A
#
# COMPACT_ATOMS: atom_id res chain seq x y z
N MET A 1 -2.50 39.38 -4.76
CA MET A 1 -2.62 37.91 -4.90
C MET A 1 -3.51 37.41 -3.79
N PHE A 2 -4.83 37.48 -3.98
CA PHE A 2 -5.78 36.86 -3.07
C PHE A 2 -6.10 35.50 -3.67
N LEU A 3 -5.86 34.44 -2.90
CA LEU A 3 -6.17 33.07 -3.30
C LEU A 3 -7.69 32.95 -3.54
N SER A 4 -8.06 32.32 -4.63
CA SER A 4 -9.42 32.01 -5.05
C SER A 4 -10.11 31.15 -3.99
N GLU A 5 -11.41 31.36 -3.74
CA GLU A 5 -12.24 30.54 -2.83
C GLU A 5 -11.96 29.01 -2.88
N PRO A 6 -11.85 28.35 -4.05
CA PRO A 6 -11.48 26.94 -4.15
C PRO A 6 -10.08 26.60 -3.63
N GLU A 7 -9.11 27.51 -3.73
CA GLU A 7 -7.74 27.27 -3.24
C GLU A 7 -7.72 27.19 -1.71
N TRP A 8 -8.53 28.02 -1.03
CA TRP A 8 -8.69 27.96 0.41
C TRP A 8 -9.35 26.65 0.87
N GLN A 9 -10.36 26.18 0.13
CA GLN A 9 -11.00 24.89 0.41
C GLN A 9 -10.02 23.72 0.24
N ALA A 10 -9.18 23.73 -0.80
CA ALA A 10 -8.17 22.70 -1.02
C ALA A 10 -7.14 22.65 0.12
N VAL A 11 -6.71 23.82 0.63
CA VAL A 11 -5.80 23.91 1.78
C VAL A 11 -6.46 23.31 3.03
N LEU A 12 -7.69 23.70 3.34
CA LEU A 12 -8.43 23.18 4.49
C LEU A 12 -8.65 21.66 4.42
N LEU A 13 -9.00 21.13 3.25
CA LEU A 13 -9.17 19.69 3.05
C LEU A 13 -7.85 18.94 3.27
N SER A 14 -6.76 19.44 2.72
CA SER A 14 -5.43 18.84 2.86
C SER A 14 -4.95 18.86 4.31
N LEU A 15 -5.18 19.97 5.03
CA LEU A 15 -4.88 20.09 6.46
C LEU A 15 -5.68 19.09 7.29
N LYS A 16 -6.98 18.94 7.00
CA LYS A 16 -7.84 18.00 7.71
C LYS A 16 -7.43 16.55 7.47
N VAL A 17 -7.16 16.19 6.21
CA VAL A 17 -6.75 14.83 5.84
C VAL A 17 -5.37 14.49 6.40
N SER A 18 -4.39 15.38 6.27
CA SER A 18 -3.05 15.17 6.83
C SER A 18 -3.07 15.06 8.36
N SER A 19 -3.86 15.89 9.04
CA SER A 19 -4.02 15.81 10.50
C SER A 19 -4.61 14.48 10.94
N LEU A 20 -5.67 14.02 10.26
CA LEU A 20 -6.26 12.70 10.54
C LEU A 20 -5.30 11.55 10.22
N ALA A 21 -4.60 11.62 9.09
CA ALA A 21 -3.63 10.60 8.70
C ALA A 21 -2.49 10.49 9.72
N VAL A 22 -1.95 11.63 10.17
CA VAL A 22 -0.91 11.66 11.21
C VAL A 22 -1.46 11.15 12.54
N ALA A 23 -2.63 11.61 12.98
CA ALA A 23 -3.24 11.19 14.23
C ALA A 23 -3.52 9.68 14.27
N LEU A 24 -3.92 9.09 13.12
CA LEU A 24 -4.12 7.65 13.00
C LEU A 24 -2.79 6.89 12.90
N SER A 25 -1.80 7.42 12.16
CA SER A 25 -0.49 6.80 11.97
C SER A 25 0.37 6.78 13.24
N LEU A 26 0.32 7.85 14.03
CA LEU A 26 1.12 8.05 15.24
C LEU A 26 1.05 6.89 16.24
N PRO A 27 -0.13 6.43 16.71
CA PRO A 27 -0.21 5.34 17.68
C PRO A 27 0.34 4.02 17.13
N PHE A 28 0.10 3.70 15.86
CA PHE A 28 0.68 2.51 15.23
C PHE A 28 2.20 2.62 15.14
N GLY A 29 2.72 3.75 14.68
CA GLY A 29 4.16 3.99 14.58
C GLY A 29 4.87 3.88 15.94
N ILE A 30 4.30 4.51 16.98
CA ILE A 30 4.81 4.41 18.35
C ILE A 30 4.73 2.96 18.85
N PHE A 31 3.63 2.26 18.60
CA PHE A 31 3.47 0.87 19.02
C PHE A 31 4.53 -0.05 18.40
N PHE A 32 4.76 0.05 17.09
CA PHE A 32 5.77 -0.74 16.39
C PHE A 32 7.20 -0.37 16.84
N SER A 33 7.52 0.92 16.97
CA SER A 33 8.84 1.38 17.44
C SER A 33 9.10 0.92 18.88
N TRP A 34 8.12 1.05 19.76
CA TRP A 34 8.21 0.59 21.15
C TRP A 34 8.42 -0.93 21.22
N LEU A 35 7.74 -1.69 20.37
CA LEU A 35 7.89 -3.15 20.29
C LEU A 35 9.28 -3.54 19.78
N LEU A 36 9.80 -2.87 18.75
CA LEU A 36 11.16 -3.12 18.22
C LEU A 36 12.26 -2.81 19.24
N VAL A 37 12.13 -1.69 19.95
CA VAL A 37 13.15 -1.22 20.90
C VAL A 37 13.14 -2.05 22.19
N ARG A 38 11.97 -2.40 22.73
CA ARG A 38 11.87 -3.03 24.06
C ARG A 38 11.86 -4.55 24.04
N ARG A 39 11.58 -5.19 22.92
CA ARG A 39 11.52 -6.65 22.84
C ARG A 39 12.54 -7.19 21.84
N THR A 40 13.59 -7.83 22.36
CA THR A 40 14.53 -8.62 21.56
C THR A 40 13.93 -9.97 21.17
N PHE A 41 12.81 -9.99 20.44
CA PHE A 41 12.30 -11.24 19.87
C PHE A 41 13.13 -11.68 18.66
N PRO A 42 13.26 -13.00 18.38
CA PRO A 42 13.94 -13.52 17.18
C PRO A 42 13.30 -13.03 15.87
N GLY A 43 12.06 -12.53 15.88
CA GLY A 43 11.38 -11.92 14.73
C GLY A 43 11.72 -10.44 14.48
N LYS A 44 12.51 -9.78 15.34
CA LYS A 44 12.88 -8.35 15.18
C LYS A 44 13.67 -8.09 13.90
N ALA A 45 14.55 -9.02 13.52
CA ALA A 45 15.38 -8.89 12.32
C ALA A 45 14.54 -9.03 11.05
N LEU A 46 13.50 -9.87 11.08
CA LEU A 46 12.53 -10.00 9.99
C LEU A 46 11.71 -8.72 9.81
N LEU A 47 11.18 -8.16 10.90
CA LEU A 47 10.39 -6.94 10.83
C LEU A 47 11.24 -5.74 10.37
N ASP A 48 12.45 -5.61 10.90
CA ASP A 48 13.41 -4.57 10.48
C ASP A 48 13.80 -4.71 8.99
N SER A 49 14.04 -5.94 8.53
CA SER A 49 14.32 -6.22 7.11
C SER A 49 13.13 -5.88 6.21
N ILE A 50 11.89 -6.21 6.62
CA ILE A 50 10.67 -5.89 5.87
C ILE A 50 10.44 -4.38 5.82
N LEU A 51 10.75 -3.64 6.88
CA LEU A 51 10.62 -2.17 6.92
C LEU A 51 11.71 -1.48 6.06
N HIS A 52 12.93 -2.02 6.06
CA HIS A 52 14.03 -1.51 5.22
C HIS A 52 13.90 -1.91 3.75
N LEU A 53 13.31 -3.07 3.43
CA LEU A 53 13.14 -3.54 2.06
C LEU A 53 12.49 -2.50 1.12
N PRO A 54 11.32 -1.91 1.44
CA PRO A 54 10.66 -0.90 0.61
C PRO A 54 11.38 0.45 0.66
N LEU A 55 12.26 0.68 1.64
CA LEU A 55 13.10 1.87 1.68
C LEU A 55 14.31 1.73 0.75
N VAL A 56 14.82 0.51 0.60
CA VAL A 56 15.90 0.14 -0.33
C VAL A 56 15.36 -0.08 -1.75
N LEU A 57 14.11 -0.54 -1.88
CA LEU A 57 13.39 -0.63 -3.14
C LEU A 57 12.85 0.75 -3.54
N PRO A 58 12.98 1.18 -4.80
CA PRO A 58 12.38 2.44 -5.25
C PRO A 58 10.86 2.41 -5.08
N PRO A 59 10.22 3.50 -4.59
CA PRO A 59 8.75 3.57 -4.44
C PRO A 59 8.00 3.38 -5.77
N VAL A 60 8.70 3.54 -6.90
CA VAL A 60 8.21 3.27 -8.26
C VAL A 60 7.77 1.80 -8.42
N VAL A 61 8.48 0.84 -7.81
CA VAL A 61 8.15 -0.59 -7.90
C VAL A 61 6.83 -0.87 -7.18
N VAL A 62 6.60 -0.22 -6.04
CA VAL A 62 5.34 -0.32 -5.28
C VAL A 62 4.18 0.27 -6.09
N GLY A 63 4.40 1.41 -6.75
CA GLY A 63 3.42 2.00 -7.67
C GLY A 63 3.07 1.08 -8.84
N TYR A 64 4.07 0.41 -9.43
CA TYR A 64 3.87 -0.58 -10.49
C TYR A 64 3.10 -1.81 -9.98
N LEU A 65 3.41 -2.30 -8.78
CA LEU A 65 2.65 -3.37 -8.11
C LEU A 65 1.18 -2.99 -7.90
N LEU A 66 0.89 -1.76 -7.46
CA LEU A 66 -0.48 -1.26 -7.32
C LEU A 66 -1.19 -1.14 -8.67
N LEU A 67 -0.52 -0.63 -9.70
CA LEU A 67 -1.06 -0.55 -11.06
C LEU A 67 -1.36 -1.93 -11.65
N VAL A 68 -0.48 -2.91 -11.44
CA VAL A 68 -0.74 -4.29 -11.85
C VAL A 68 -1.89 -4.89 -11.05
N ALA A 69 -1.95 -4.61 -9.74
CA ALA A 69 -2.97 -5.20 -8.86
C ALA A 69 -4.38 -4.61 -9.07
N MET A 70 -4.50 -3.30 -9.32
CA MET A 70 -5.77 -2.61 -9.59
C MET A 70 -6.09 -2.49 -11.08
N GLY A 71 -5.08 -2.51 -11.95
CA GLY A 71 -5.25 -2.36 -13.40
C GLY A 71 -5.51 -3.70 -14.06
N GLY A 72 -6.79 -4.09 -14.16
CA GLY A 72 -7.35 -5.06 -15.11
C GLY A 72 -6.88 -6.53 -15.09
N ALA A 73 -5.60 -6.81 -14.79
CA ALA A 73 -4.96 -8.12 -14.85
C ALA A 73 -4.42 -8.59 -13.49
N GLY A 74 -4.68 -7.82 -12.42
CA GLY A 74 -4.19 -8.05 -11.08
C GLY A 74 -5.02 -9.01 -10.23
N LEU A 75 -4.32 -9.82 -9.45
CA LEU A 75 -4.89 -10.79 -8.51
C LEU A 75 -5.88 -10.16 -7.50
N LEU A 76 -5.81 -8.85 -7.23
CA LEU A 76 -6.75 -8.15 -6.34
C LEU A 76 -8.09 -7.80 -7.02
N ALA A 77 -8.07 -7.42 -8.31
CA ALA A 77 -9.29 -7.30 -9.11
C ALA A 77 -9.98 -8.67 -9.25
N ALA A 78 -9.21 -9.74 -9.45
CA ALA A 78 -9.74 -11.10 -9.43
C ALA A 78 -10.24 -11.51 -8.04
N GLY A 79 -9.52 -11.18 -6.97
CA GLY A 79 -9.84 -11.58 -5.59
C GLY A 79 -11.13 -11.00 -5.03
N CYS A 80 -11.44 -9.74 -5.32
CA CYS A 80 -12.71 -9.11 -4.88
C CYS A 80 -13.95 -9.57 -5.67
N MET A 81 -13.76 -10.23 -6.82
CA MET A 81 -14.84 -10.92 -7.57
C MET A 81 -15.02 -12.38 -7.13
N THR A 82 -14.09 -12.90 -6.33
CA THR A 82 -13.94 -14.34 -6.11
C THR A 82 -14.61 -14.76 -4.80
N GLY A 83 -15.94 -14.74 -4.82
CA GLY A 83 -16.73 -15.81 -4.23
C GLY A 83 -16.68 -17.11 -5.07
N SER A 84 -15.76 -17.22 -6.05
CA SER A 84 -15.65 -18.36 -6.97
C SER A 84 -14.20 -18.76 -7.22
N ALA A 85 -13.48 -19.11 -6.14
CA ALA A 85 -12.06 -19.51 -6.18
C ALA A 85 -11.81 -20.85 -6.91
N SER A 86 -12.87 -21.53 -7.34
CA SER A 86 -12.78 -22.88 -7.92
C SER A 86 -12.61 -22.89 -9.44
N ALA A 87 -12.93 -21.81 -10.17
CA ALA A 87 -12.97 -21.82 -11.63
C ALA A 87 -11.64 -21.41 -12.31
N LEU A 88 -10.81 -20.58 -11.67
CA LEU A 88 -9.62 -20.03 -12.33
C LEU A 88 -8.34 -20.85 -12.17
N LEU A 89 -8.27 -21.75 -11.19
CA LEU A 89 -7.13 -22.67 -11.05
C LEU A 89 -7.02 -23.67 -12.21
N LEU A 90 -8.04 -23.81 -13.06
CA LEU A 90 -8.01 -24.66 -14.26
C LEU A 90 -7.89 -23.89 -15.60
N ALA A 91 -7.99 -22.55 -15.62
CA ALA A 91 -8.19 -21.83 -16.89
C ALA A 91 -7.01 -20.96 -17.39
N GLY A 92 -6.07 -20.54 -16.55
CA GLY A 92 -5.25 -19.36 -16.89
C GLY A 92 -3.75 -19.53 -17.12
N ALA A 93 -3.16 -20.68 -16.75
CA ALA A 93 -1.71 -20.82 -16.57
C ALA A 93 -0.86 -20.97 -17.85
N GLY A 94 -1.11 -20.26 -18.97
CA GLY A 94 -0.12 -20.38 -20.06
C GLY A 94 -0.20 -19.64 -21.39
N ARG A 95 -1.10 -18.68 -21.66
CA ARG A 95 -1.22 -18.19 -23.07
C ARG A 95 -1.32 -16.70 -23.37
N CYS A 96 -1.29 -15.79 -22.39
CA CYS A 96 -1.55 -14.37 -22.68
C CYS A 96 -0.45 -13.38 -22.24
N TRP A 97 0.82 -13.76 -22.33
CA TRP A 97 1.95 -12.82 -22.16
C TRP A 97 2.79 -12.63 -23.43
N ARG A 98 2.20 -12.93 -24.60
CA ARG A 98 2.86 -12.76 -25.90
C ARG A 98 1.95 -11.96 -26.84
N ARG A 99 2.27 -10.68 -27.01
CA ARG A 99 1.65 -9.64 -27.89
C ARG A 99 0.56 -8.75 -27.27
N ARG A 100 0.96 -7.63 -26.67
CA ARG A 100 0.84 -6.27 -27.25
C ARG A 100 1.56 -5.27 -26.36
#